data_AF-A0A973RR10-F1
#
_entry.id   AF-A0A973RR10-F1
#
_cell.length_a   1.000
_cell.length_b   1.000
_cell.length_c   1.000
_cell.angle_alpha   90.00
_cell.angle_beta   90.00
_cell.angle_gamma   90.00
#
_symmetry.space_group_name_H-M   'P 1'
#
loop_
_entity.id
_entity.type
_entity.pdbx_description
1 polymer ?
#
loop_
_entity_poly.entity_id
_entity_poly.type
_entity_poly.pdbx_seq_one_letter_code
_entity_poly.pdbx_strand_id
1 'polypeptide(L)'
;MTTYRADLTNNHNRLIAHLLPGDRLILIWSAGVKTIDADPDLPWIEVFDTDPIPRICRYGTESRLTQNTLVRQRLPIVAAARAVRAGGVVYVTCELRQDTDRFGMPFGPKVPMASGHVLIEAEVSI
;
A
#
# COMPACT_ATOMS: atom_id res chain seq x y z
N MET A 1 13.91 -16.43 -5.05
CA MET A 1 12.57 -16.77 -4.56
C MET A 1 12.43 -16.11 -3.21
N THR A 2 11.71 -14.98 -3.15
CA THR A 2 11.60 -14.18 -1.94
C THR A 2 10.19 -14.31 -1.37
N THR A 3 10.09 -14.55 -0.07
CA THR A 3 8.80 -14.51 0.63
C THR A 3 8.72 -13.24 1.44
N TYR A 4 7.76 -12.39 1.13
CA TYR A 4 7.45 -11.18 1.89
C TYR A 4 6.35 -11.48 2.89
N ARG A 5 6.47 -10.92 4.09
CA ARG A 5 5.44 -10.97 5.12
C ARG A 5 4.94 -9.57 5.36
N ALA A 6 3.62 -9.40 5.38
CA ALA A 6 3.00 -8.12 5.62
C ALA A 6 1.82 -8.26 6.58
N ASP A 7 1.87 -7.52 7.67
CA ASP A 7 0.79 -7.33 8.63
C ASP A 7 0.06 -6.00 8.38
N LEU A 8 -1.25 -6.06 8.13
CA LEU A 8 -2.14 -4.91 7.98
C LEU A 8 -2.92 -4.59 9.27
N THR A 9 -2.76 -5.36 10.35
CA THR A 9 -3.51 -5.15 11.60
C THR A 9 -3.15 -3.84 12.32
N ASN A 10 -1.99 -3.25 12.05
CA ASN A 10 -1.47 -2.05 12.71
C ASN A 10 -1.90 -0.71 12.04
N ASN A 11 -3.20 -0.54 11.74
CA ASN A 11 -3.77 0.71 11.20
C ASN A 11 -3.12 1.20 9.87
N HIS A 12 -2.68 0.29 9.02
CA HIS A 12 -2.21 0.64 7.67
C HIS A 12 -3.37 0.68 6.69
N ASN A 13 -3.68 1.86 6.15
CA ASN A 13 -4.81 2.01 5.22
C ASN A 13 -4.61 1.28 3.88
N ARG A 14 -3.34 1.05 3.48
CA ARG A 14 -3.01 0.50 2.16
C ARG A 14 -1.64 -0.14 2.12
N LEU A 15 -1.52 -1.26 1.41
CA LEU A 15 -0.27 -1.93 1.09
C LEU A 15 -0.10 -2.00 -0.43
N ILE A 16 1.13 -1.76 -0.89
CA ILE A 16 1.53 -1.91 -2.28
C ILE A 16 2.64 -2.95 -2.34
N ALA A 17 2.51 -3.90 -3.25
CA ALA A 17 3.52 -4.92 -3.50
C ALA A 17 3.81 -5.02 -4.99
N HIS A 18 5.05 -5.35 -5.30
CA HIS A 18 5.49 -5.77 -6.62
C HIS A 18 6.19 -7.10 -6.47
N LEU A 19 5.54 -8.18 -6.91
CA LEU A 19 6.05 -9.53 -6.79
C LEU A 19 6.70 -9.96 -8.10
N LEU A 20 7.97 -10.34 -8.04
CA LEU A 20 8.67 -10.89 -9.19
C LEU A 20 8.32 -12.38 -9.37
N PRO A 21 8.54 -12.98 -10.55
CA PRO A 21 8.25 -14.41 -10.76
C PRO A 21 8.88 -15.31 -9.69
N GLY A 22 8.05 -16.13 -9.04
CA GLY A 22 8.44 -17.00 -7.94
C GLY A 22 8.39 -16.36 -6.55
N ASP A 23 8.15 -15.05 -6.43
CA ASP A 23 7.94 -14.42 -5.14
C ASP A 23 6.57 -14.77 -4.54
N ARG A 24 6.47 -14.61 -3.22
CA ARG A 24 5.25 -14.86 -2.46
C ARG A 24 5.02 -13.76 -1.43
N LEU A 25 3.77 -13.38 -1.23
CA LEU A 25 3.33 -12.48 -0.17
C LEU A 25 2.44 -13.24 0.83
N ILE A 26 2.83 -13.24 2.10
CA ILE A 26 2.01 -13.67 3.23
C ILE A 26 1.40 -12.41 3.84
N LEU A 27 0.09 -12.25 3.66
CA LEU A 27 -0.68 -11.11 4.12
C LEU A 27 -1.47 -11.49 5.37
N ILE A 28 -1.34 -10.71 6.44
CA ILE A 28 -2.00 -10.89 7.73
C ILE A 28 -2.90 -9.68 7.97
N TRP A 29 -4.16 -9.90 8.33
CA TRP A 29 -5.11 -8.83 8.64
C TRP A 29 -6.16 -9.30 9.65
N SER A 30 -7.08 -8.41 10.02
CA SER A 30 -8.12 -8.62 11.05
C SER A 30 -8.97 -9.89 10.88
N ALA A 31 -9.23 -10.32 9.65
CA ALA A 31 -10.03 -11.51 9.34
C ALA A 31 -9.19 -12.77 9.03
N GLY A 32 -7.86 -12.70 9.09
CA GLY A 32 -6.99 -13.87 8.99
C GLY A 32 -5.72 -13.69 8.15
N VAL A 33 -5.19 -14.82 7.68
CA VAL A 33 -3.94 -14.89 6.90
C VAL A 33 -4.24 -15.40 5.50
N LYS A 34 -3.66 -14.75 4.48
CA LYS A 34 -3.73 -15.18 3.08
C LYS A 34 -2.36 -15.18 2.43
N THR A 35 -2.13 -16.19 1.61
CA THR A 35 -0.94 -16.28 0.75
C THR A 35 -1.29 -15.84 -0.67
N ILE A 36 -0.44 -15.02 -1.27
CA ILE A 36 -0.56 -14.53 -2.64
C ILE A 36 0.75 -14.83 -3.36
N ASP A 37 0.70 -15.72 -4.34
CA ASP A 37 1.85 -16.02 -5.19
C ASP A 37 1.98 -14.99 -6.32
N ALA A 38 3.21 -14.76 -6.78
CA ALA A 38 3.49 -13.90 -7.93
C ALA A 38 2.72 -14.35 -9.17
N ASP A 39 2.16 -13.38 -9.87
CA ASP A 39 1.47 -13.56 -11.14
C ASP A 39 2.23 -12.75 -12.19
N PRO A 40 2.82 -13.40 -13.21
CA PRO A 40 3.67 -12.73 -14.18
C PRO A 40 2.92 -11.69 -15.01
N ASP A 41 1.60 -11.85 -15.18
CA ASP A 41 0.76 -10.91 -15.93
C ASP A 41 0.26 -9.75 -15.05
N LEU A 42 0.24 -9.94 -13.73
CA LEU A 42 -0.28 -9.00 -12.74
C LEU A 42 0.68 -8.83 -11.54
N PRO A 43 1.92 -8.37 -11.77
CA PRO A 43 2.96 -8.36 -10.73
C PRO A 43 2.73 -7.29 -9.66
N TRP A 44 1.94 -6.26 -9.96
CA TRP A 44 1.59 -5.20 -9.01
C TRP A 44 0.34 -5.58 -8.22
N ILE A 45 0.44 -5.55 -6.91
CA ILE A 45 -0.66 -5.85 -6.00
C ILE A 45 -0.89 -4.64 -5.11
N GLU A 46 -2.16 -4.39 -4.86
CA GLU A 46 -2.61 -3.37 -3.96
C GLU A 46 -3.64 -3.97 -3.01
N VAL A 47 -3.48 -3.68 -1.73
CA VAL A 47 -4.37 -4.17 -0.68
C VAL A 47 -4.89 -2.98 0.10
N PHE A 48 -6.21 -2.88 0.20
CA PHE A 48 -6.89 -1.93 1.05
C PHE A 48 -7.34 -2.62 2.32
N ASP A 49 -7.08 -2.03 3.48
CA ASP A 49 -7.74 -2.45 4.70
C ASP A 49 -9.15 -1.84 4.74
N THR A 50 -10.09 -2.55 4.11
CA THR A 50 -11.52 -2.25 4.21
C THR A 50 -12.12 -3.24 5.19
N ASP A 51 -12.46 -2.77 6.38
CA ASP A 51 -13.20 -3.58 7.36
C ASP A 51 -14.51 -4.10 6.70
N PRO A 52 -14.81 -5.42 6.74
CA PRO A 52 -14.12 -6.52 7.43
C PRO A 52 -13.22 -7.41 6.55
N ILE A 53 -13.17 -7.17 5.23
CA ILE A 53 -12.38 -7.98 4.30
C ILE A 53 -11.53 -7.03 3.45
N PRO A 54 -10.20 -7.16 3.47
CA PRO A 54 -9.35 -6.30 2.68
C PRO A 54 -9.61 -6.54 1.20
N ARG A 55 -9.73 -5.43 0.47
CA ARG A 55 -9.86 -5.48 -0.98
C ARG A 55 -8.47 -5.67 -1.58
N ILE A 56 -8.31 -6.75 -2.35
CA ILE A 56 -7.07 -7.03 -3.08
C ILE A 56 -7.29 -6.74 -4.55
N CYS A 57 -6.47 -5.87 -5.12
CA CYS A 57 -6.46 -5.53 -6.53
C CYS A 57 -5.10 -5.88 -7.14
N ARG A 58 -5.10 -6.38 -8.38
CA ARG A 58 -3.86 -6.68 -9.12
C ARG A 58 -3.81 -5.87 -10.40
N TYR A 59 -2.60 -5.48 -10.79
CA TYR A 59 -2.35 -4.67 -11.97
C TYR A 59 -1.15 -5.21 -12.74
N GLY A 60 -1.25 -5.16 -14.07
CA GLY A 60 -0.13 -5.55 -14.94
C GLY A 60 1.02 -4.56 -14.93
N THR A 61 0.77 -3.28 -14.62
CA THR A 61 1.77 -2.20 -14.71
C THR A 61 1.61 -1.15 -13.61
N GLU A 62 2.71 -0.50 -13.26
CA GLU A 62 2.75 0.68 -12.37
C GLU A 62 1.78 1.77 -12.85
N SER A 63 1.74 2.04 -14.15
CA SER A 63 0.83 3.02 -14.75
C SER A 63 -0.64 2.68 -14.49
N ARG A 64 -1.04 1.40 -14.54
CA ARG A 64 -2.43 1.00 -14.26
C ARG A 64 -2.75 1.14 -12.78
N LEU A 65 -1.83 0.76 -11.89
CA LEU A 65 -1.97 0.95 -10.44
C LEU A 65 -2.16 2.44 -10.09
N THR A 66 -1.33 3.31 -10.65
CA THR A 66 -1.38 4.76 -10.39
C THR A 66 -2.62 5.43 -11.01
N GLN A 67 -3.06 5.00 -12.20
CA GLN A 67 -4.29 5.50 -12.83
C GLN A 67 -5.56 5.12 -12.06
N ASN A 68 -5.59 3.91 -11.49
CA ASN A 68 -6.69 3.43 -10.65
C ASN A 68 -6.67 4.00 -9.22
N THR A 69 -5.67 4.81 -8.91
CA THR A 69 -5.57 5.54 -7.63
C THR A 69 -6.28 6.88 -7.70
N LEU A 70 -6.99 7.24 -6.63
CA LEU A 70 -7.61 8.55 -6.44
C LEU A 70 -6.56 9.67 -6.58
N VAL A 71 -6.90 10.76 -7.27
CA VAL A 71 -5.96 11.85 -7.63
C VAL A 71 -5.12 12.31 -6.44
N ARG A 72 -5.74 12.53 -5.27
CA ARG A 72 -5.08 12.97 -4.03
C ARG A 72 -4.05 11.99 -3.45
N GLN A 73 -4.12 10.71 -3.84
CA GLN A 73 -3.22 9.65 -3.39
C GLN A 73 -2.19 9.26 -4.47
N ARG A 74 -2.22 9.84 -5.67
CA ARG A 74 -1.33 9.41 -6.77
C ARG A 74 0.14 9.62 -6.45
N LEU A 75 0.53 10.77 -5.91
CA LEU A 75 1.93 11.06 -5.58
C LEU A 75 2.52 10.08 -4.56
N PRO A 76 1.92 9.82 -3.38
CA PRO A 76 2.47 8.85 -2.43
C PRO A 76 2.49 7.43 -3.01
N ILE A 77 1.52 7.07 -3.84
CA ILE A 77 1.50 5.76 -4.50
C ILE A 77 2.57 5.60 -5.57
N VAL A 78 2.83 6.64 -6.38
CA VAL A 78 3.95 6.64 -7.33
C VAL A 78 5.28 6.51 -6.58
N ALA A 79 5.46 7.23 -5.47
CA ALA A 79 6.66 7.13 -4.66
C ALA A 79 6.85 5.71 -4.08
N ALA A 80 5.79 5.15 -3.51
CA ALA A 80 5.77 3.78 -2.99
C ALA A 80 6.07 2.74 -4.09
N ALA A 81 5.40 2.83 -5.24
CA ALA A 81 5.62 1.93 -6.36
C ALA A 81 7.06 1.98 -6.89
N ARG A 82 7.64 3.18 -6.98
CA ARG A 82 9.05 3.34 -7.36
C ARG A 82 10.01 2.69 -6.36
N ALA A 83 9.72 2.77 -5.06
CA ALA A 83 10.55 2.17 -4.03
C ALA A 83 10.60 0.63 -4.14
N VAL A 84 9.50 -0.01 -4.53
CA VAL A 84 9.40 -1.48 -4.67
C VAL A 84 9.50 -1.97 -6.11
N ARG A 85 9.88 -1.11 -7.08
CA ARG A 85 9.89 -1.46 -8.51
C ARG A 85 10.82 -2.63 -8.84
N ALA A 86 11.87 -2.86 -8.06
CA ALA A 86 12.77 -4.00 -8.19
C ALA A 86 12.28 -5.27 -7.47
N GLY A 87 11.03 -5.27 -6.99
CA GLY A 87 10.48 -6.30 -6.11
C GLY A 87 10.38 -5.77 -4.69
N GLY A 88 9.29 -6.09 -3.99
CA GLY A 88 9.12 -5.74 -2.59
C GLY A 88 7.71 -5.37 -2.19
N VAL A 89 7.56 -4.99 -0.92
CA VAL A 89 6.30 -4.60 -0.30
C VAL A 89 6.52 -3.31 0.48
N VAL A 90 5.52 -2.44 0.45
CA VAL A 90 5.57 -1.15 1.14
C VAL A 90 4.18 -0.78 1.65
N TYR A 91 4.16 -0.23 2.85
CA TYR A 91 2.95 0.32 3.45
C TYR A 91 2.80 1.78 3.10
N VAL A 92 1.54 2.18 2.85
CA VAL A 92 1.18 3.56 2.61
C VAL A 92 0.13 3.94 3.63
N THR A 93 0.58 4.63 4.68
CA THR A 93 -0.34 5.31 5.59
C THR A 93 -0.87 6.55 4.89
N CYS A 94 -2.18 6.76 5.00
CA CYS A 94 -2.80 8.03 4.62
C CYS A 94 -3.31 8.66 5.91
N GLU A 95 -2.49 9.46 6.58
CA GLU A 95 -3.03 10.24 7.71
C GLU A 95 -4.11 11.20 7.18
N LEU A 96 -5.16 11.43 7.95
CA LEU A 96 -6.06 12.56 7.70
C LEU A 96 -5.45 13.75 8.46
N ARG A 97 -4.50 14.47 7.86
CA ARG A 97 -4.07 15.73 8.46
C ARG A 97 -5.20 16.77 8.36
N GLN A 98 -5.63 17.25 9.52
CA GLN A 98 -6.40 18.48 9.62
C GLN A 98 -5.42 19.62 9.38
N ASP A 99 -5.41 20.19 8.17
CA ASP A 99 -4.74 21.47 7.97
C ASP A 99 -5.41 22.50 8.89
N THR A 100 -4.59 23.12 9.72
CA THR A 100 -4.98 24.27 10.53
C THR A 100 -4.31 25.51 9.95
N ASP A 101 -5.02 26.63 9.92
CA ASP A 101 -4.43 27.88 9.49
C ASP A 101 -3.38 28.39 10.50
N ARG A 102 -2.75 29.53 10.21
CA ARG A 102 -1.77 30.19 11.10
C ARG A 102 -2.34 30.57 12.48
N PHE A 103 -3.64 30.42 12.70
CA PHE A 103 -4.36 30.70 13.93
C PHE A 103 -4.88 29.42 14.62
N GLY A 104 -4.52 28.23 14.12
CA GLY A 104 -4.95 26.96 14.69
C GLY A 104 -6.40 26.59 14.36
N MET A 105 -7.05 27.28 13.43
CA MET A 105 -8.43 27.00 13.03
C MET A 105 -8.45 25.95 11.92
N PRO A 106 -9.33 24.93 11.99
CA PRO A 106 -9.42 23.90 10.97
C PRO A 106 -9.90 24.48 9.63
N PHE A 107 -9.18 24.19 8.54
CA PHE A 107 -9.66 24.50 7.20
C PHE A 107 -10.83 23.59 6.83
N GLY A 108 -12.07 24.06 6.98
CA GLY A 108 -13.25 23.43 6.37
C GLY A 108 -13.42 21.92 6.65
N PRO A 109 -14.26 21.20 5.88
CA PRO A 109 -14.46 19.76 6.12
C PRO A 109 -13.15 19.00 5.95
N LYS A 110 -12.84 18.12 6.93
CA LYS A 110 -11.61 17.32 7.03
C LYS A 110 -11.15 16.80 5.67
N VAL A 111 -10.10 17.40 5.11
CA VAL A 111 -9.50 16.92 3.86
C VAL A 111 -8.51 15.80 4.20
N PRO A 112 -8.73 14.54 3.79
CA PRO A 112 -7.74 13.48 3.95
C PRO A 112 -6.45 13.80 3.18
N MET A 113 -5.43 14.25 3.91
CA MET A 113 -4.09 14.51 3.39
C MET A 113 -3.15 13.32 3.62
N ALA A 114 -3.05 12.43 2.63
CA ALA A 114 -2.15 11.29 2.71
C ALA A 114 -0.68 11.71 2.90
N SER A 115 -0.17 11.65 4.13
CA SER A 115 1.26 11.68 4.42
C SER A 115 1.84 10.30 4.17
N GLY A 116 2.47 10.11 3.01
CA GLY A 116 3.15 8.86 2.71
C GLY A 116 4.41 8.70 3.56
N HIS A 117 4.28 8.15 4.77
CA HIS A 117 5.40 7.54 5.44
C HIS A 117 5.65 6.20 4.75
N VAL A 118 6.72 6.13 3.97
CA VAL A 118 7.19 4.89 3.33
C VAL A 118 7.88 4.08 4.43
N LEU A 119 7.11 3.28 5.16
CA LEU A 119 7.68 2.25 6.03
C LEU A 119 8.00 1.05 5.14
N ILE A 120 9.27 0.89 4.76
CA ILE A 120 9.75 -0.31 4.08
C ILE A 120 10.09 -1.32 5.18
N GLU A 121 9.08 -2.03 5.67
CA GLU A 121 9.32 -3.25 6.43
C GLU A 121 9.60 -4.38 5.45
N ALA A 122 10.82 -4.42 4.94
CA ALA A 122 11.35 -5.61 4.32
C ALA A 122 11.97 -6.46 5.43
N GLU A 123 11.17 -7.28 6.10
CA GLU A 123 11.74 -8.37 6.89
C GLU A 123 12.27 -9.41 5.90
N VAL A 124 13.54 -9.24 5.52
CA VAL A 124 14.29 -10.21 4.72
C VAL A 124 14.72 -11.32 5.66
N SER A 125 13.94 -12.40 5.73
CA SER A 125 14.45 -13.65 6.30
C SER A 125 15.46 -14.26 5.31
N ILE A 126 16.74 -14.15 5.65
CA ILE A 126 17.87 -14.82 4.98
C ILE A 126 17.88 -16.30 5.38
#